data_AF-A0A846ZXT8-F1
#
_entry.id   AF-A0A846ZXT8-F1
#
_cell.length_a   1.000
_cell.length_b   1.000
_cell.length_c   1.000
_cell.angle_alpha   90.00
_cell.angle_beta   90.00
_cell.angle_gamma   90.00
#
_symmetry.space_group_name_H-M   'P 1'
#
loop_
_entity.id
_entity.type
_entity.pdbx_description
1 polymer ?
#
loop_
_entity_poly.entity_id
_entity_poly.type
_entity_poly.pdbx_seq_one_letter_code
_entity_poly.pdbx_strand_id
1 'polypeptide(L)'
;MNRTDLTFFLMGKKYGFDLKKMVDFTMQSQYWSADEIHKYQLEKLQKMIHHAYAKVPYYTKLMREMGMEPGDFKAIDDLAAFPILRKETIQANPESFLASDWKRY
;
A
#
# COMPACT_ATOMS: atom_id res chain seq x y z
N MET A 1 -6.35 -14.10 -29.40
CA MET A 1 -5.24 -13.47 -28.66
C MET A 1 -4.13 -13.18 -29.67
N ASN A 2 -3.76 -11.91 -29.86
CA ASN A 2 -2.77 -11.53 -30.87
C ASN A 2 -1.33 -11.72 -30.34
N ARG A 3 -0.31 -11.61 -31.21
CA ARG A 3 1.11 -11.80 -30.84
C ARG A 3 1.54 -10.87 -29.71
N THR A 4 1.08 -9.62 -29.75
CA THR A 4 1.39 -8.57 -28.77
C THR A 4 0.80 -8.91 -27.39
N ASP A 5 -0.46 -9.33 -27.35
CA ASP A 5 -1.15 -9.75 -26.13
C ASP A 5 -0.43 -10.94 -25.47
N LEU A 6 0.01 -11.91 -26.28
CA LEU A 6 0.75 -13.07 -25.79
C LEU A 6 2.13 -12.65 -25.22
N THR A 7 2.85 -11.75 -25.88
CA THR A 7 4.12 -11.24 -25.35
C THR A 7 3.95 -10.52 -24.01
N PHE A 8 2.92 -9.67 -23.87
CA PHE A 8 2.67 -8.98 -22.61
C PHE A 8 2.17 -9.92 -21.52
N PHE A 9 1.37 -10.93 -21.86
CA PHE A 9 0.98 -11.98 -20.93
C PHE A 9 2.19 -12.76 -20.39
N LEU A 10 3.10 -13.18 -21.28
CA LEU A 10 4.32 -13.90 -20.89
C LEU A 10 5.28 -13.02 -20.07
N MET A 11 5.46 -11.76 -20.46
CA MET A 11 6.24 -10.79 -19.67
C MET A 11 5.60 -10.57 -18.30
N GLY A 12 4.27 -10.43 -18.24
CA GLY A 12 3.53 -10.32 -16.99
C GLY A 12 3.77 -11.48 -16.03
N LYS A 13 3.74 -12.72 -16.54
CA LYS A 13 4.10 -13.91 -15.75
C LYS A 13 5.54 -13.92 -15.26
N LYS A 14 6.48 -13.43 -16.06
CA LYS A 14 7.91 -13.41 -15.71
C LYS A 14 8.24 -12.32 -14.68
N TYR A 15 7.66 -11.13 -14.84
CA TYR A 15 8.01 -9.94 -14.07
C TYR A 15 6.98 -9.56 -12.99
N GLY A 16 5.87 -10.29 -12.88
CA GLY A 16 4.90 -10.13 -11.79
C GLY A 16 3.85 -9.03 -12.00
N PHE A 17 3.48 -8.74 -13.25
CA PHE A 17 2.43 -7.76 -13.55
C PHE A 17 1.32 -8.36 -14.43
N ASP A 18 0.17 -7.70 -14.47
CA ASP A 18 -0.98 -8.10 -15.28
C ASP A 18 -1.48 -6.89 -16.08
N LEU A 19 -1.00 -6.75 -17.31
CA LEU A 19 -1.27 -5.58 -18.14
C LEU A 19 -2.77 -5.43 -18.43
N LYS A 20 -3.47 -6.55 -18.66
CA LYS A 20 -4.91 -6.53 -18.94
C LYS A 20 -5.65 -5.92 -17.74
N LYS A 21 -5.36 -6.38 -16.51
CA LYS A 21 -5.97 -5.82 -15.31
C LYS A 21 -5.64 -4.34 -15.11
N MET A 22 -4.41 -3.92 -15.39
CA MET A 22 -4.00 -2.52 -15.28
C MET A 22 -4.77 -1.62 -16.26
N VAL A 23 -4.90 -2.05 -17.52
CA VAL A 23 -5.70 -1.35 -18.53
C VAL A 23 -7.17 -1.32 -18.14
N ASP A 24 -7.76 -2.46 -17.77
CA ASP A 24 -9.17 -2.54 -17.34
C ASP A 24 -9.44 -1.60 -16.15
N PHE A 25 -8.54 -1.59 -15.15
CA PHE A 25 -8.62 -0.68 -14.01
C PHE A 25 -8.56 0.79 -14.44
N THR A 26 -7.64 1.14 -15.32
CA THR A 26 -7.46 2.52 -15.80
C THR A 26 -8.68 2.99 -16.58
N MET A 27 -9.21 2.13 -17.47
CA MET A 27 -10.37 2.42 -18.30
C MET A 27 -11.63 2.70 -17.48
N GLN A 28 -11.78 2.02 -16.34
CA GLN A 28 -12.88 2.24 -15.39
C GLN A 28 -12.63 3.46 -14.50
N SER A 29 -11.45 3.55 -13.88
CA SER A 29 -11.15 4.54 -12.86
C SER A 29 -10.94 5.97 -13.37
N GLN A 30 -10.60 6.14 -14.65
CA GLN A 30 -10.43 7.47 -15.25
C GLN A 30 -11.71 8.32 -15.25
N TYR A 31 -12.88 7.68 -15.09
CA TYR A 31 -14.20 8.35 -15.06
C TYR A 31 -14.83 8.35 -13.67
N TRP A 32 -14.09 7.94 -12.63
CA TRP A 32 -14.61 7.96 -11.27
C TRP A 32 -14.89 9.38 -10.79
N SER A 33 -15.98 9.50 -10.05
CA SER A 33 -16.28 10.67 -9.24
C SER A 33 -15.25 10.83 -8.11
N ALA A 34 -15.20 12.02 -7.51
CA ALA A 34 -14.36 12.28 -6.35
C ALA A 34 -14.66 11.31 -5.18
N ASP A 35 -15.93 10.97 -4.96
CA ASP A 35 -16.35 10.05 -3.90
C ASP A 35 -15.87 8.62 -4.15
N GLU A 36 -15.91 8.15 -5.40
CA GLU A 36 -15.37 6.84 -5.76
C GLU A 36 -13.85 6.78 -5.59
N ILE A 37 -13.14 7.85 -5.97
CA ILE A 37 -11.69 7.97 -5.74
C ILE A 37 -11.37 7.95 -4.24
N HIS A 38 -12.08 8.76 -3.44
CA HIS A 38 -11.87 8.81 -1.99
C HIS A 38 -12.15 7.46 -1.33
N LYS A 39 -13.23 6.78 -1.71
CA LYS A 39 -13.55 5.44 -1.20
C LYS A 39 -12.43 4.45 -1.54
N TYR A 40 -11.96 4.45 -2.78
CA TYR A 40 -10.86 3.58 -3.21
C TYR A 40 -9.57 3.86 -2.41
N GLN A 41 -9.22 5.14 -2.23
CA GLN A 41 -8.05 5.55 -1.46
C GLN A 41 -8.16 5.10 0.00
N LEU A 42 -9.32 5.28 0.64
CA LEU A 42 -9.55 4.85 2.00
C LEU A 42 -9.42 3.33 2.16
N GLU A 43 -10.02 2.55 1.25
CA GLU A 43 -9.89 1.08 1.27
C GLU A 43 -8.43 0.62 1.13
N LYS A 44 -7.65 1.31 0.30
CA LYS A 44 -6.21 1.02 0.13
C LYS A 44 -5.40 1.44 1.35
N LEU A 45 -5.70 2.60 1.91
CA LEU A 45 -5.06 3.10 3.12
C LEU A 45 -5.27 2.12 4.28
N GLN A 46 -6.51 1.71 4.53
CA GLN A 46 -6.82 0.75 5.61
C GLN A 46 -6.02 -0.55 5.43
N LYS A 47 -5.98 -1.13 4.22
CA LYS A 47 -5.18 -2.33 3.94
C LYS A 47 -3.69 -2.12 4.25
N MET A 48 -3.15 -0.95 3.88
CA MET A 48 -1.76 -0.61 4.13
C MET A 48 -1.46 -0.44 5.63
N ILE A 49 -2.32 0.27 6.37
CA ILE A 49 -2.16 0.46 7.83
C ILE A 49 -2.27 -0.87 8.56
N HIS A 50 -3.24 -1.72 8.21
CA HIS A 50 -3.36 -3.06 8.78
C HIS A 50 -2.10 -3.90 8.55
N HIS A 51 -1.54 -3.88 7.34
CA HIS A 51 -0.30 -4.57 7.05
C HIS A 51 0.88 -4.00 7.85
N ALA A 52 1.05 -2.67 7.86
CA ALA A 52 2.11 -1.99 8.58
C ALA A 52 2.06 -2.31 10.09
N TYR A 53 0.88 -2.22 10.71
CA TYR A 53 0.70 -2.57 12.12
C TYR A 53 0.97 -4.05 12.41
N ALA A 54 0.55 -4.95 11.53
CA ALA A 54 0.69 -6.39 11.74
C ALA A 54 2.10 -6.93 11.45
N LYS A 55 2.86 -6.27 10.57
CA LYS A 55 4.09 -6.84 10.00
C LYS A 55 5.34 -6.00 10.22
N VAL A 56 5.23 -4.69 10.45
CA VAL A 56 6.39 -3.79 10.53
C VAL A 56 6.60 -3.33 11.98
N PRO A 57 7.66 -3.78 12.67
CA PRO A 57 7.90 -3.49 14.08
C PRO A 57 7.80 -2.00 14.46
N TYR A 58 8.35 -1.12 13.62
CA TYR A 58 8.29 0.32 13.83
C TYR A 58 6.85 0.84 13.92
N TYR A 59 5.98 0.48 12.96
CA TYR A 59 4.61 0.96 12.93
C TYR A 59 3.74 0.30 14.00
N THR A 60 3.99 -0.97 14.34
CA THR A 60 3.36 -1.60 15.51
C THR A 60 3.65 -0.82 16.79
N LYS A 61 4.92 -0.45 17.01
CA LYS A 61 5.35 0.30 18.20
C LYS A 61 4.76 1.71 18.20
N LEU A 62 4.89 2.44 17.09
CA LEU A 62 4.40 3.81 16.95
C LEU A 62 2.90 3.91 17.25
N MET A 63 2.08 3.02 16.66
CA MET A 63 0.63 3.04 16.89
C MET A 63 0.26 2.71 18.35
N ARG A 64 0.96 1.75 18.97
CA ARG A 64 0.78 1.43 20.39
C ARG A 64 1.14 2.60 21.31
N GLU A 65 2.21 3.32 21.01
CA GLU A 65 2.63 4.51 21.77
C GLU A 65 1.62 5.66 21.64
N MET A 66 0.98 5.79 20.47
CA MET A 66 -0.11 6.75 20.25
C MET A 66 -1.46 6.27 20.79
N GLY A 67 -1.58 5.02 21.27
CA GLY A 67 -2.84 4.43 21.71
C GLY A 67 -3.85 4.21 20.58
N MET A 68 -3.37 4.01 19.35
CA MET A 68 -4.19 3.84 18.15
C MET A 68 -4.16 2.40 17.63
N GLU A 69 -5.27 1.97 17.04
CA GLU A 69 -5.40 0.71 16.33
C GLU A 69 -5.74 0.93 14.85
N PRO A 70 -5.47 -0.04 13.95
CA PRO A 70 -5.78 0.11 12.53
C PRO A 70 -7.25 0.43 12.22
N GLY A 71 -8.18 -0.01 13.07
CA GLY A 71 -9.61 0.24 12.93
C GLY A 71 -10.03 1.70 13.20
N ASP A 72 -9.14 2.51 13.77
CA ASP A 72 -9.40 3.92 14.05
C ASP A 72 -9.31 4.79 12.78
N PHE A 73 -8.72 4.28 11.70
CA PHE A 73 -8.57 4.97 10.40
C PHE A 73 -9.87 4.87 9.58
N LYS A 74 -10.73 5.88 9.72
CA LYS A 74 -12.05 5.98 9.07
C LYS A 74 -12.07 7.00 7.93
N ALA A 75 -11.07 7.88 7.86
CA ALA A 75 -10.90 8.86 6.80
C ALA A 75 -9.41 8.98 6.41
N ILE A 76 -9.15 9.56 5.24
CA ILE A 76 -7.78 9.86 4.79
C ILE A 76 -7.11 10.84 5.75
N ASP A 77 -7.88 11.80 6.28
CA ASP A 77 -7.39 12.84 7.18
C ASP A 77 -6.84 12.30 8.51
N ASP A 78 -7.22 11.08 8.91
CA ASP A 78 -6.69 10.43 10.12
C ASP A 78 -5.18 10.18 10.02
N LEU A 79 -4.62 10.18 8.81
CA LEU A 79 -3.15 10.16 8.59
C LEU A 79 -2.44 11.36 9.22
N ALA A 80 -3.12 12.48 9.45
CA ALA A 80 -2.52 13.65 10.09
C ALA A 80 -2.07 13.38 11.54
N ALA A 81 -2.58 12.33 12.18
CA ALA A 81 -2.13 11.89 13.49
C ALA A 81 -0.73 11.26 13.46
N PHE A 82 -0.28 10.74 12.31
CA PHE A 82 1.03 10.10 12.20
C PHE A 82 2.14 11.15 12.09
N PRO A 83 3.25 10.99 12.83
CA PRO A 83 4.41 11.85 12.65
C PRO A 83 5.04 11.63 11.27
N ILE A 84 5.58 12.70 10.69
CA ILE A 84 6.36 12.63 9.45
C ILE A 84 7.61 11.79 9.67
N LEU A 85 7.75 10.70 8.90
CA LEU A 85 8.93 9.85 8.92
C LEU A 85 10.12 10.56 8.26
N ARG A 86 11.19 10.76 9.02
CA ARG A 86 12.42 11.37 8.52
C ARG A 86 13.50 10.32 8.24
N LYS A 87 14.46 10.69 7.39
CA LYS A 87 15.57 9.81 7.00
C LYS A 87 16.40 9.38 8.21
N GLU A 88 16.63 10.29 9.16
CA GLU A 88 17.42 10.05 10.36
C GLU A 88 16.76 8.96 11.24
N THR A 89 15.44 8.96 11.32
CA THR A 89 14.67 7.94 12.06
C THR A 89 14.89 6.55 11.47
N ILE A 90 14.91 6.44 10.13
CA ILE A 90 15.16 5.17 9.44
C ILE A 90 16.61 4.72 9.66
N GLN A 91 17.57 5.65 9.54
CA GLN A 91 18.99 5.32 9.69
C GLN A 91 19.37 4.87 11.10
N ALA A 92 18.69 5.38 12.13
CA ALA A 92 18.94 5.01 13.51
C ALA A 92 18.55 3.55 13.82
N ASN A 93 17.57 2.99 13.11
CA ASN A 93 17.11 1.60 13.30
C ASN A 93 16.45 1.06 12.02
N PRO A 94 17.22 0.71 10.98
CA PRO A 94 16.67 0.27 9.70
C PRO A 94 15.95 -1.09 9.81
N GLU A 95 16.40 -1.97 10.70
CA GLU A 95 15.81 -3.29 10.91
C GLU A 95 14.36 -3.23 11.40
N SER A 96 14.00 -2.21 12.19
CA SER A 96 12.62 -2.03 12.67
C SER A 96 11.61 -1.70 11.55
N PHE A 97 12.08 -1.26 10.39
CA PHE A 97 11.23 -0.95 9.24
C PHE A 97 11.03 -2.14 8.30
N LEU A 98 11.70 -3.27 8.55
CA LEU A 98 11.53 -4.48 7.75
C LEU A 98 10.25 -5.22 8.14
N ALA A 99 9.36 -5.44 7.17
CA ALA A 99 8.16 -6.23 7.38
C ALA A 99 8.51 -7.70 7.63
N SER A 100 7.93 -8.36 8.62
CA SER A 100 8.25 -9.77 8.95
C SER A 100 8.07 -10.78 7.80
N ASP A 101 7.25 -10.47 6.80
CA ASP A 101 6.98 -11.27 5.60
C ASP A 101 7.72 -10.79 4.35
N TRP A 102 8.72 -9.91 4.51
CA TRP A 102 9.53 -9.44 3.40
C TRP A 102 10.34 -10.58 2.76
N LYS A 103 10.42 -10.57 1.43
CA LYS A 103 11.27 -11.51 0.66
C LYS A 103 12.60 -10.83 0.37
N ARG A 104 13.70 -11.52 0.69
CA ARG A 104 15.04 -11.13 0.26
C ARG A 104 15.24 -11.62 -1.17
N TYR A 105 15.33 -10.69 -2.12
CA TYR A 105 15.62 -10.94 -3.53
C TYR A 105 17.12 -10.97 -3.77
#